data_AF-A0A536TCY9-F1
#
_entry.id   AF-A0A536TCY9-F1
#
_cell.length_a   1.000
_cell.length_b   1.000
_cell.length_c   1.000
_cell.angle_alpha   90.00
_cell.angle_beta   90.00
_cell.angle_gamma   90.00
#
_symmetry.space_group_name_H-M   'P 1'
#
loop_
_entity.id
_entity.type
_entity.pdbx_description
1 polymer ?
#
loop_
_entity_poly.entity_id
_entity_poly.type
_entity_poly.pdbx_seq_one_letter_code
_entity_poly.pdbx_strand_id
1 'polypeptide(L)' 'MSRFARIAEKALDTLTVVLFSVMFATIIVQIVLRYVFNAPLVWTDEAASYLFVWVAFLGWAMATRKRVHIGISVIV' A
#
# COMPACT_ATOMS: atom_id res chain seq x y z
N MET A 1 26.22 -7.56 -1.91
CA MET A 1 25.23 -6.46 -2.02
C MET A 1 25.70 -5.25 -1.22
N SER A 2 25.85 -4.09 -1.86
CA SER A 2 26.33 -2.85 -1.25
C SER A 2 25.43 -2.40 -0.09
N ARG A 3 26.02 -1.77 0.95
CA ARG A 3 25.28 -1.27 2.13
C ARG A 3 24.13 -0.31 1.73
N PHE A 4 24.33 0.46 0.66
CA PHE A 4 23.33 1.37 0.08
C PHE A 4 22.06 0.65 -0.40
N ALA A 5 22.20 -0.50 -1.07
CA ALA A 5 21.04 -1.25 -1.54
C ALA A 5 20.13 -1.67 -0.38
N ARG A 6 20.70 -2.22 0.70
CA ARG A 6 19.91 -2.64 1.87
C ARG A 6 19.19 -1.50 2.58
N ILE A 7 19.76 -0.30 2.58
CA ILE A 7 19.13 0.89 3.17
C ILE A 7 17.96 1.34 2.31
N ALA A 8 18.16 1.43 0.99
CA ALA A 8 17.09 1.78 0.05
C ALA A 8 15.92 0.77 0.11
N GLU A 9 16.23 -0.51 0.26
CA GLU A 9 15.22 -1.57 0.39
C GLU A 9 14.40 -1.43 1.68
N LYS A 10 15.05 -1.23 2.83
CA LYS A 10 14.34 -1.01 4.09
C LYS A 10 13.51 0.28 4.07
N ALA A 11 14.01 1.32 3.42
CA ALA A 11 13.29 2.57 3.26
C ALA A 11 12.02 2.37 2.41
N LEU A 12 12.12 1.61 1.31
CA LEU A 12 10.98 1.25 0.46
C LEU A 12 9.93 0.46 1.23
N ASP A 13 10.34 -0.60 1.94
CA ASP A 13 9.43 -1.44 2.72
C ASP A 13 8.72 -0.61 3.82
N THR A 14 9.46 0.27 4.51
CA THR A 14 8.91 1.15 5.54
C THR A 14 7.91 2.16 4.94
N LEU A 15 8.26 2.76 3.80
CA LEU A 15 7.39 3.70 3.10
C LEU A 15 6.07 3.05 2.68
N THR A 16 6.11 1.83 2.13
CA THR A 16 4.91 1.07 1.76
C THR A 16 4.00 0.82 2.96
N VAL A 17 4.56 0.40 4.09
CA VAL A 17 3.79 0.14 5.33
C VAL A 17 3.15 1.43 5.84
N VAL A 18 3.88 2.55 5.84
CA VAL A 18 3.36 3.86 6.25
C VAL A 18 2.21 4.28 5.35
N LEU A 19 2.39 4.25 4.03
CA LEU A 19 1.36 4.65 3.06
C LEU A 19 0.10 3.78 3.18
N PHE A 20 0.27 2.47 3.32
CA PHE A 20 -0.86 1.56 3.53
C PHE A 20 -1.60 1.85 4.84
N SER A 21 -0.87 2.14 5.92
CA SER A 21 -1.47 2.49 7.21
C SER A 21 -2.26 3.79 7.14
N VAL A 22 -1.74 4.80 6.43
CA VAL A 22 -2.43 6.08 6.19
C VAL A 22 -3.69 5.89 5.35
N MET A 23 -3.62 5.06 4.29
CA MET A 23 -4.78 4.72 3.46
C MET A 23 -5.86 4.03 4.29
N PHE A 24 -5.47 3.03 5.09
CA PHE A 24 -6.39 2.29 5.95
C PHE A 24 -7.06 3.19 7.00
N ALA A 25 -6.29 4.08 7.65
CA ALA A 25 -6.82 5.05 8.59
C ALA A 25 -7.81 6.03 7.91
N THR A 26 -7.48 6.51 6.71
CA THR A 26 -8.36 7.39 5.92
C THR A 26 -9.71 6.73 5.64
N ILE A 27 -9.72 5.45 5.24
CA ILE A 27 -10.95 4.69 4.99
C ILE A 27 -11.74 4.50 6.28
N ILE A 28 -11.11 4.18 7.41
CA ILE A 28 -11.80 4.09 8.70
C ILE A 28 -12.46 5.42 9.07
N VAL A 29 -11.72 6.52 8.95
CA VAL A 29 -12.23 7.87 9.24
C VAL A 29 -13.43 8.19 8.35
N GLN A 30 -13.35 7.88 7.06
CA GLN A 30 -14.46 8.05 6.12
C GLN A 30 -15.69 7.24 6.53
N ILE A 31 -15.52 5.96 6.89
CA ILE A 31 -16.61 5.09 7.36
C ILE A 31 -17.24 5.69 8.62
N VAL A 32 -16.45 6.06 9.63
CA VAL A 32 -16.96 6.65 10.87
C VAL A 32 -17.71 7.96 10.59
N LEU A 33 -17.15 8.86 9.79
CA LEU A 33 -17.80 10.13 9.45
C LEU A 33 -19.10 9.95 8.67
N ARG A 34 -19.12 8.99 7.73
CA ARG A 34 -20.32 8.69 6.95
C ARG A 34 -21.42 8.05 7.79
N TYR A 35 -21.10 7.05 8.60
CA TYR A 35 -22.13 6.26 9.30
C TYR A 35 -22.48 6.77 10.70
N VAL A 36 -21.55 7.43 11.40
CA VAL A 36 -21.79 7.95 12.76
C VAL A 36 -22.21 9.42 12.72
N PHE A 37 -21.51 10.22 11.93
CA PHE A 37 -21.73 11.68 11.88
C PHE A 37 -22.63 12.12 10.73
N ASN A 38 -23.06 11.19 9.85
CA ASN A 38 -23.88 11.45 8.66
C ASN A 38 -23.34 12.58 7.76
N ALA A 39 -22.02 12.81 7.81
CA ALA A 39 -21.32 13.88 7.12
C ALA A 39 -20.26 13.26 6.20
N PRO A 40 -20.62 12.90 4.95
CA PRO A 40 -19.69 12.27 4.03
C PRO A 40 -18.64 13.29 3.55
N LEU A 41 -17.37 13.03 3.88
CA LEU A 41 -16.25 13.76 3.30
C LEU A 41 -16.00 13.23 1.88
N VAL A 42 -16.21 14.07 0.87
CA VAL A 42 -16.00 13.66 -0.52
C VAL A 42 -14.51 13.42 -0.80
N TRP A 43 -13.65 14.32 -0.32
CA TRP A 43 -12.20 14.30 -0.59
C TRP A 43 -11.48 13.03 -0.11
N THR A 44 -12.04 12.30 0.86
CA THR A 44 -11.43 11.07 1.38
C THR A 44 -11.45 9.93 0.35
N ASP A 45 -12.42 9.92 -0.57
CA ASP A 45 -12.49 8.94 -1.65
C ASP A 45 -11.35 9.14 -2.67
N GLU A 46 -11.09 10.38 -3.09
CA GLU A 46 -9.96 10.66 -3.98
C GLU A 46 -8.62 10.42 -3.27
N ALA A 47 -8.50 10.82 -2.00
CA ALA A 47 -7.28 10.60 -1.22
C ALA A 47 -6.96 9.10 -1.06
N ALA A 48 -7.95 8.27 -0.73
CA ALA A 48 -7.79 6.82 -0.62
C ALA A 48 -7.39 6.20 -1.97
N SER A 49 -8.00 6.65 -3.07
CA SER A 49 -7.69 6.19 -4.43
C SER A 49 -6.25 6.51 -4.83
N TYR A 50 -5.77 7.73 -4.56
CA TYR A 50 -4.38 8.10 -4.84
C TYR A 50 -3.38 7.31 -3.99
N LEU A 51 -3.67 7.12 -2.69
CA LEU A 51 -2.83 6.31 -1.81
C LEU A 51 -2.80 4.84 -2.26
N PHE A 52 -3.93 4.29 -2.70
CA PHE A 52 -4.01 2.94 -3.22
C PHE A 52 -3.11 2.73 -4.43
N VAL A 53 -3.11 3.68 -5.39
CA VAL A 53 -2.23 3.64 -6.56
C VAL A 53 -0.75 3.56 -6.14
N TRP A 54 -0.32 4.41 -5.21
CA TRP A 54 1.06 4.40 -4.71
C TRP A 54 1.42 3.09 -4.01
N VAL A 55 0.54 2.59 -3.13
CA VAL A 55 0.76 1.32 -2.43
C VAL A 55 0.79 0.14 -3.40
N ALA A 56 -0.06 0.13 -4.43
CA ALA A 56 -0.08 -0.94 -5.44
C ALA A 56 1.25 -1.00 -6.22
N PHE A 57 1.77 0.15 -6.66
CA PHE A 57 3.07 0.20 -7.35
C PHE A 57 4.22 -0.24 -6.45
N LEU A 58 4.26 0.24 -5.21
CA LEU A 58 5.29 -0.15 -4.24
C LEU A 58 5.19 -1.64 -3.85
N GLY A 59 3.97 -2.14 -3.67
CA GLY A 59 3.67 -3.54 -3.40
C GLY A 59 4.12 -4.45 -4.54
N TRP A 60 3.89 -4.04 -5.80
CA TRP A 60 4.41 -4.74 -6.98
C TRP A 60 5.94 -4.80 -6.97
N ALA A 61 6.60 -3.67 -6.73
CA ALA A 61 8.06 -3.59 -6.67
C ALA A 61 8.65 -4.47 -5.55
N MET A 62 7.95 -4.63 -4.43
CA MET A 62 8.32 -5.57 -3.36
C MET A 62 8.07 -7.03 -3.74
N ALA A 63 6.95 -7.33 -4.41
CA ALA A 63 6.56 -8.69 -4.80
C ALA A 63 7.51 -9.30 -5.85
N THR A 64 7.94 -8.50 -6.83
CA THR A 64 8.95 -8.91 -7.84
C THR A 64 10.29 -9.23 -7.19
N ARG A 65 10.72 -8.46 -6.18
CA ARG A 65 11.97 -8.70 -5.42
C ARG A 65 11.94 -10.00 -4.64
N LYS A 66 10.81 -10.34 -4.02
CA LYS A 66 10.67 -11.62 -3.30
C LYS A 66 10.49 -12.83 -4.23
N ARG A 67 10.49 -12.64 -5.56
CA ARG A 67 10.21 -13.67 -6.58
C ARG A 67 8.96 -14.49 -6.24
N VAL A 68 7.96 -13.88 -5.61
CA VAL A 68 6.66 -14.50 -5.35
C VAL A 68 5.73 -14.29 -6.54
N HIS A 69 6.28 -14.19 -7.75
CA HIS A 69 5.48 -14.52 -8.93
C HIS A 69 5.04 -15.96 -8.74
N ILE A 70 3.73 -16.21 -8.83
CA ILE A 70 3.15 -17.55 -8.72
C ILE A 70 3.95 -18.44 -9.67
N GLY A 71 4.89 -19.19 -9.11
CA GLY A 71 5.62 -20.20 -9.83
C GLY A 71 4.62 -21.30 -10.03
N ILE A 72 3.91 -21.27 -11.16
CA ILE A 72 3.22 -22.45 -11.65
C ILE A 72 4.36 -23.43 -11.96
N SER A 73 4.73 -24.23 -10.97
CA SER A 73 5.52 -25.42 -11.18
C SER A 73 4.63 -26.38 -11.96
N VAL A 74 4.63 -26.22 -13.29
CA VAL A 74 4.13 -27.24 -14.21
C VAL A 74 5.03 -28.45 -13.98
N ILE A 75 4.56 -29.35 -13.13
CA ILE A 75 5.05 -30.72 -13.11
C ILE A 75 4.55 -31.31 -14.44
N VAL A 76 5.50 -31.58 -15.34
CA VAL A 76 5.27 -32.45 -16.51
C VAL A 76 5.12 -33.87 -16.01
#